data_AF-F6PX81-F1
#
_entry.id   AF-F6PX81-F1
#
_cell.length_a   1.000
_cell.length_b   1.000
_cell.length_c   1.000
_cell.angle_alpha   90.00
_cell.angle_beta   90.00
_cell.angle_gamma   90.00
#
_symmetry.space_group_name_H-M   'P 1'
#
loop_
_entity.id
_entity.type
_entity.pdbx_description
1 polymer ?
#
loop_
_entity_poly.entity_id
_entity_poly.type
_entity_poly.pdbx_seq_one_letter_code
_entity_poly.pdbx_strand_id
1 'polypeptide(L)'
;MEKWVHLPFFRETCIGCFVRIGIGNHNGRPVYRIAEILDVVETAKVYQLGKTRTNKGLRLRHGQQERVFRLEFVSNSEFTDSEFFKWKEAVMLAGLELPTLDEIHKKQSAMQKAIQYNIKDKDIDHIIKEKTKFRKNPFNYAMKKTTLLKQKEMAEVQGDGDETKRINSQLDELEERATHLDKQRQENIAGITYINERIKSHNLLKEEACKEEWKVLRKTVADPFTRRRCKPVLVSNAEDGEQTQRLLQEMDKRYGGNVSYDIPKGNKVNKTTKETSDKESSDLFDAHDFDIKLDLQMPSAERSLVAPKANTPTTSSDAPRRSLNLADYKKRRGLI
;
A
#
# COMPACT_ATOMS: atom_id res chain seq x y z
N MET A 1 -26.46 -11.12 -4.88
CA MET A 1 -26.95 -10.35 -3.72
C MET A 1 -25.86 -9.56 -2.99
N GLU A 2 -24.77 -10.17 -2.51
CA GLU A 2 -23.72 -9.46 -1.74
C GLU A 2 -23.17 -8.20 -2.44
N LYS A 3 -22.92 -8.27 -3.75
CA LYS A 3 -22.39 -7.14 -4.53
C LYS A 3 -23.37 -5.97 -4.63
N TRP A 4 -24.67 -6.23 -4.59
CA TRP A 4 -25.70 -5.25 -4.96
C TRP A 4 -26.45 -4.68 -3.76
N VAL A 5 -26.34 -5.29 -2.58
CA VAL A 5 -27.11 -4.90 -1.39
C VAL A 5 -26.96 -3.42 -0.99
N HIS A 6 -25.83 -2.79 -1.34
CA HIS A 6 -25.53 -1.38 -1.06
C HIS A 6 -25.76 -0.44 -2.25
N LEU A 7 -26.23 -0.96 -3.39
CA LEU A 7 -26.56 -0.12 -4.54
C LEU A 7 -27.88 0.63 -4.28
N PRO A 8 -28.01 1.89 -4.75
CA PRO A 8 -29.19 2.69 -4.51
C PRO A 8 -30.44 2.11 -5.18
N PHE A 9 -30.29 1.56 -6.39
CA PHE A 9 -31.38 0.92 -7.15
C PHE A 9 -31.64 -0.54 -6.76
N PHE A 10 -30.99 -1.07 -5.70
CA PHE A 10 -31.12 -2.47 -5.30
C PHE A 10 -32.58 -2.90 -5.09
N ARG A 11 -33.38 -2.04 -4.44
CA ARG A 11 -34.80 -2.30 -4.17
C ARG A 11 -35.59 -2.46 -5.46
N GLU A 12 -35.51 -1.48 -6.35
CA GLU A 12 -36.25 -1.45 -7.62
C GLU A 12 -35.86 -2.61 -8.54
N THR A 13 -34.56 -2.92 -8.60
CA THR A 13 -34.06 -4.00 -9.43
C THR A 13 -34.55 -5.35 -8.90
N CYS A 14 -34.49 -5.60 -7.59
CA CYS A 14 -34.84 -6.90 -7.00
C CYS A 14 -36.34 -7.19 -6.91
N ILE A 15 -37.19 -6.18 -6.81
CA ILE A 15 -38.66 -6.37 -6.76
C ILE A 15 -39.15 -7.07 -8.02
N GLY A 16 -40.00 -8.09 -7.88
CA GLY A 16 -40.52 -8.90 -8.98
C GLY A 16 -39.57 -9.97 -9.50
N CYS A 17 -38.43 -10.20 -8.83
CA CYS A 17 -37.56 -11.33 -9.11
C CYS A 17 -37.83 -12.50 -8.17
N PHE A 18 -37.38 -13.69 -8.58
CA PHE A 18 -37.53 -14.91 -7.81
C PHE A 18 -36.20 -15.30 -7.16
N VAL A 19 -36.29 -15.82 -5.95
CA VAL A 19 -35.14 -16.32 -5.20
C VAL A 19 -35.41 -17.71 -4.64
N ARG A 20 -34.33 -18.48 -4.52
CA ARG A 20 -34.34 -19.79 -3.88
C ARG A 20 -34.06 -19.60 -2.39
N ILE A 21 -35.07 -19.76 -1.56
CA ILE A 21 -34.96 -19.53 -0.12
C ILE A 21 -34.87 -20.86 0.65
N GLY A 22 -33.90 -20.97 1.56
CA GLY A 22 -33.80 -22.09 2.50
C GLY A 22 -34.81 -21.92 3.64
N ILE A 23 -35.75 -22.85 3.77
CA ILE A 23 -36.80 -22.79 4.81
C ILE A 23 -36.45 -23.60 6.06
N GLY A 24 -35.39 -24.40 6.02
CA GLY A 24 -34.92 -25.26 7.11
C GLY A 24 -34.50 -26.63 6.60
N ASN A 25 -34.45 -27.60 7.51
CA ASN A 25 -34.06 -28.97 7.19
C ASN A 25 -35.22 -29.93 7.47
N HIS A 26 -35.41 -30.91 6.60
CA HIS A 26 -36.36 -32.01 6.77
C HIS A 26 -35.60 -33.32 6.64
N ASN A 27 -35.64 -34.17 7.66
CA ASN A 27 -34.91 -35.44 7.73
C ASN A 27 -33.41 -35.29 7.39
N GLY A 28 -32.78 -34.25 7.93
CA GLY A 28 -31.35 -33.95 7.70
C GLY A 28 -31.03 -33.31 6.35
N ARG A 29 -31.98 -33.20 5.41
CA ARG A 29 -31.77 -32.56 4.10
C ARG A 29 -32.28 -31.12 4.11
N PRO A 30 -31.49 -30.13 3.64
CA PRO A 30 -31.97 -28.76 3.54
C PRO A 30 -33.08 -28.67 2.48
N VAL A 31 -34.19 -28.02 2.85
CA VAL A 31 -35.35 -27.83 1.98
C VAL A 31 -35.40 -26.39 1.51
N TYR A 32 -35.59 -26.24 0.19
CA TYR A 32 -35.67 -24.96 -0.47
C TYR A 32 -37.05 -24.74 -1.08
N ARG A 33 -37.43 -23.48 -1.24
CA ARG A 33 -38.62 -23.06 -1.98
C ARG A 33 -38.28 -21.89 -2.88
N ILE A 34 -39.00 -21.78 -3.99
CA ILE A 34 -39.00 -20.60 -4.83
C ILE A 34 -39.94 -19.58 -4.20
N ALA A 35 -39.47 -18.35 -4.02
CA ALA A 35 -40.28 -17.26 -3.55
C ALA A 35 -40.04 -16.01 -4.39
N GLU A 36 -41.11 -15.25 -4.59
CA GLU A 36 -41.08 -13.97 -5.28
C GLU A 36 -40.69 -12.86 -4.31
N ILE A 37 -39.83 -11.94 -4.74
CA ILE A 37 -39.46 -10.74 -3.98
C ILE A 37 -40.54 -9.68 -4.22
N LEU A 38 -41.34 -9.41 -3.20
CA LEU A 38 -42.29 -8.31 -3.20
C LEU A 38 -41.63 -6.97 -2.88
N ASP A 39 -40.68 -6.97 -1.94
CA ASP A 39 -40.05 -5.75 -1.46
C ASP A 39 -38.73 -6.01 -0.73
N VAL A 40 -37.98 -4.94 -0.51
CA VAL A 40 -36.79 -4.91 0.35
C VAL A 40 -37.07 -4.01 1.54
N VAL A 41 -37.01 -4.58 2.74
CA VAL A 41 -37.29 -3.90 4.01
C VAL A 41 -36.04 -3.82 4.87
N GLU A 42 -35.94 -2.84 5.77
CA GLU A 42 -34.88 -2.81 6.77
C GLU A 42 -35.32 -3.58 8.02
N THR A 43 -34.48 -4.49 8.50
CA THR A 43 -34.70 -5.25 9.73
C THR A 43 -33.97 -4.60 10.89
N ALA A 44 -34.43 -4.86 12.12
CA ALA A 44 -33.79 -4.32 13.33
C ALA A 44 -32.40 -4.92 13.62
N LYS A 45 -32.11 -6.14 13.12
CA LYS A 45 -30.88 -6.87 13.43
C LYS A 45 -29.92 -6.83 12.24
N VAL A 46 -28.74 -6.25 12.46
CA VAL A 46 -27.62 -6.28 11.50
C VAL A 46 -27.00 -7.67 11.51
N TYR A 47 -26.80 -8.26 10.33
CA TYR A 47 -26.17 -9.57 10.16
C TYR A 47 -25.05 -9.51 9.12
N GLN A 48 -24.22 -10.56 9.09
CA GLN A 48 -23.10 -10.68 8.16
C GLN A 48 -23.61 -11.31 6.85
N LEU A 49 -23.32 -10.68 5.72
CA LEU A 49 -23.61 -11.18 4.37
C LEU A 49 -22.29 -11.28 3.60
N GLY A 50 -21.70 -12.47 3.59
CA GLY A 50 -20.37 -12.70 3.01
C GLY A 50 -19.31 -11.84 3.71
N LYS A 51 -18.67 -10.93 2.96
CA LYS A 51 -17.67 -9.99 3.48
C LYS A 51 -18.27 -8.68 3.99
N THR A 52 -19.57 -8.47 3.79
CA THR A 52 -20.27 -7.22 4.14
C THR A 52 -21.23 -7.42 5.30
N ARG A 53 -21.72 -6.32 5.88
CA ARG A 53 -22.79 -6.34 6.89
C ARG A 53 -23.97 -5.57 6.38
N THR A 54 -25.17 -6.09 6.63
CA THR A 54 -26.41 -5.46 6.19
C THR A 54 -27.51 -5.72 7.21
N ASN A 55 -28.50 -4.82 7.26
CA ASN A 55 -29.75 -5.02 7.98
C ASN A 55 -30.93 -5.22 7.02
N LYS A 56 -30.70 -5.21 5.70
CA LYS A 56 -31.78 -5.38 4.71
C LYS A 56 -32.38 -6.78 4.78
N GLY A 57 -33.66 -6.90 4.54
CA GLY A 57 -34.41 -8.15 4.45
C GLY A 57 -35.25 -8.14 3.18
N LEU A 58 -35.52 -9.32 2.64
CA LEU A 58 -36.40 -9.49 1.49
C LEU A 58 -37.77 -9.91 2.01
N ARG A 59 -38.81 -9.19 1.60
CA ARG A 59 -40.19 -9.58 1.78
C ARG A 59 -40.54 -10.53 0.66
N LEU A 60 -40.66 -11.81 1.01
CA LEU A 60 -40.81 -12.91 0.06
C LEU A 60 -42.22 -13.49 0.11
N ARG A 61 -42.76 -13.83 -1.06
CA ARG A 61 -44.06 -14.49 -1.22
C ARG A 61 -43.92 -15.88 -1.81
N HIS A 62 -44.60 -16.85 -1.21
CA HIS A 62 -44.75 -18.21 -1.72
C HIS A 62 -46.22 -18.64 -1.63
N GLY A 63 -46.92 -18.64 -2.77
CA GLY A 63 -48.39 -18.77 -2.79
C GLY A 63 -49.03 -17.62 -2.01
N GLN A 64 -49.85 -17.96 -1.02
CA GLN A 64 -50.51 -16.98 -0.14
C GLN A 64 -49.62 -16.52 1.04
N GLN A 65 -48.53 -17.22 1.32
CA GLN A 65 -47.67 -16.92 2.47
C GLN A 65 -46.68 -15.82 2.14
N GLU A 66 -46.67 -14.77 2.95
CA GLU A 66 -45.70 -13.68 2.87
C GLU A 66 -44.87 -13.61 4.16
N ARG A 67 -43.54 -13.52 4.01
CA ARG A 67 -42.65 -13.40 5.17
C ARG A 67 -41.36 -12.66 4.80
N VAL A 68 -40.81 -11.93 5.76
CA VAL A 68 -39.50 -11.29 5.63
C VAL A 68 -38.40 -12.29 5.96
N PHE A 69 -37.48 -12.49 5.02
CA PHE A 69 -36.29 -13.30 5.18
C PHE A 69 -35.03 -12.45 5.07
N ARG A 70 -33.99 -12.86 5.79
CA ARG A 70 -32.65 -12.29 5.61
C ARG A 70 -32.02 -12.84 4.34
N LEU A 71 -31.15 -12.03 3.72
CA LEU A 71 -30.43 -12.40 2.51
C LEU A 71 -29.46 -13.59 2.72
N GLU A 72 -29.09 -13.92 3.97
CA GLU A 72 -28.22 -15.05 4.31
C GLU A 72 -28.83 -16.42 3.97
N PHE A 73 -30.16 -16.50 3.91
CA PHE A 73 -30.88 -17.74 3.60
C PHE A 73 -31.13 -17.95 2.11
N VAL A 74 -30.73 -16.99 1.27
CA VAL A 74 -30.87 -17.09 -0.19
C VAL A 74 -29.76 -17.98 -0.74
N SER A 75 -30.15 -19.05 -1.44
CA SER A 75 -29.23 -19.96 -2.10
C SER A 75 -28.69 -19.36 -3.41
N ASN A 76 -27.45 -19.71 -3.75
CA ASN A 76 -26.84 -19.37 -5.05
C ASN A 76 -27.06 -20.45 -6.12
N SER A 77 -27.68 -21.58 -5.79
CA SER A 77 -27.97 -22.64 -6.76
C SER A 77 -29.24 -22.34 -7.55
N GLU A 78 -29.33 -22.92 -8.74
CA GLU A 78 -30.51 -22.83 -9.61
C GLU A 78 -31.74 -23.53 -9.01
N PHE A 79 -32.91 -23.20 -9.55
CA PHE A 79 -34.15 -23.84 -9.19
C PHE A 79 -34.19 -25.27 -9.69
N THR A 80 -34.66 -26.19 -8.86
CA THR A 80 -34.91 -27.57 -9.29
C THR A 80 -36.34 -27.72 -9.79
N ASP A 81 -36.58 -28.67 -10.69
CA ASP A 81 -37.92 -28.92 -11.24
C ASP A 81 -38.95 -29.21 -10.13
N SER A 82 -38.54 -29.98 -9.12
CA SER A 82 -39.38 -30.29 -7.96
C SER A 82 -39.77 -29.05 -7.16
N GLU A 83 -38.87 -28.08 -7.01
CA GLU A 83 -39.16 -26.81 -6.34
C GLU A 83 -40.10 -25.94 -7.19
N PHE A 84 -39.90 -25.94 -8.51
CA PHE A 84 -40.74 -25.21 -9.46
C PHE A 84 -42.17 -25.74 -9.50
N PHE A 85 -42.36 -27.06 -9.60
CA PHE A 85 -43.70 -27.66 -9.60
C PHE A 85 -44.45 -27.34 -8.31
N LYS A 86 -43.79 -27.44 -7.15
CA LYS A 86 -44.40 -27.07 -5.85
C LYS A 86 -44.76 -25.59 -5.77
N TRP A 87 -43.91 -24.72 -6.29
CA TRP A 87 -44.20 -23.29 -6.34
C TRP A 87 -45.39 -23.01 -7.27
N LYS A 88 -45.42 -23.61 -8.45
CA LYS A 88 -46.53 -23.48 -9.41
C LYS A 88 -47.86 -23.93 -8.81
N GLU A 89 -47.86 -25.09 -8.14
CA GLU A 89 -49.03 -25.61 -7.42
C GLU A 89 -49.49 -24.63 -6.33
N ALA A 90 -48.56 -24.11 -5.52
CA ALA A 90 -48.89 -23.15 -4.47
C ALA A 90 -49.46 -21.82 -5.00
N VAL A 91 -48.99 -21.35 -6.17
CA VAL A 91 -49.49 -20.13 -6.83
C VAL A 91 -50.89 -20.36 -7.40
N MET A 92 -51.11 -21.50 -8.06
CA MET A 92 -52.42 -21.90 -8.59
C MET A 92 -53.46 -22.06 -7.47
N LEU A 93 -53.10 -22.72 -6.36
CA LEU A 93 -53.96 -22.88 -5.20
C LEU A 93 -54.30 -21.54 -4.53
N ALA A 94 -53.37 -20.57 -4.58
CA ALA A 94 -53.61 -19.22 -4.07
C ALA A 94 -54.46 -18.35 -5.02
N GLY A 95 -54.85 -18.86 -6.20
CA GLY A 95 -55.58 -18.09 -7.21
C GLY A 95 -54.78 -16.94 -7.81
N LEU A 96 -53.44 -17.01 -7.73
CA LEU A 96 -52.54 -16.01 -8.30
C LEU A 96 -52.18 -16.39 -9.73
N GLU A 97 -52.03 -15.39 -10.59
CA GLU A 97 -51.59 -15.61 -11.97
C GLU A 97 -50.08 -15.92 -12.03
N LEU A 98 -49.73 -16.84 -12.93
CA LEU A 98 -48.34 -17.14 -13.20
C LEU A 98 -47.72 -16.00 -14.03
N PRO A 99 -46.47 -15.60 -13.75
CA PRO A 99 -45.78 -14.58 -14.52
C PRO A 99 -45.67 -15.01 -15.99
N THR A 100 -45.95 -14.08 -16.88
CA THR A 100 -45.86 -14.32 -18.33
C THR A 100 -44.39 -14.39 -18.77
N LEU A 101 -44.12 -15.11 -19.87
CA LEU A 101 -42.76 -15.17 -20.43
C LEU A 101 -42.24 -13.78 -20.81
N ASP A 102 -43.11 -12.90 -21.29
CA ASP A 102 -42.76 -11.52 -21.64
C ASP A 102 -42.32 -10.70 -20.42
N GLU A 103 -43.00 -10.85 -19.28
CA GLU A 103 -42.61 -10.21 -18.02
C GLU A 103 -41.25 -10.71 -17.54
N ILE A 104 -41.01 -12.02 -17.62
CA ILE A 104 -39.73 -12.63 -17.26
C ILE A 104 -38.62 -12.08 -18.17
N HIS A 105 -38.82 -12.04 -19.49
CA HIS A 105 -37.83 -11.50 -20.44
C HIS A 105 -37.57 -10.00 -20.25
N LYS A 106 -38.63 -9.21 -19.98
CA LYS A 106 -38.49 -7.78 -19.65
C LYS A 106 -37.67 -7.60 -18.37
N LYS A 107 -37.95 -8.40 -17.32
CA LYS A 107 -37.23 -8.31 -16.05
C LYS A 107 -35.79 -8.81 -16.16
N GLN A 108 -35.53 -9.86 -16.93
CA GLN A 108 -34.19 -10.34 -17.25
C GLN A 108 -33.37 -9.27 -17.98
N SER A 109 -33.98 -8.59 -18.96
CA SER A 109 -33.35 -7.48 -19.68
C SER A 109 -33.03 -6.31 -18.74
N ALA A 110 -33.93 -5.99 -17.81
CA ALA A 110 -33.68 -4.98 -16.79
C ALA A 110 -32.51 -5.35 -15.86
N MET A 111 -32.39 -6.64 -15.48
CA MET A 111 -31.27 -7.16 -14.70
C MET A 111 -29.93 -7.06 -15.44
N GLN A 112 -29.91 -7.40 -16.72
CA GLN A 112 -28.71 -7.27 -17.56
C GLN A 112 -28.26 -5.80 -17.66
N LYS A 113 -29.20 -4.87 -17.83
CA LYS A 113 -28.90 -3.42 -17.80
C LYS A 113 -28.34 -2.99 -16.45
N ALA A 114 -28.87 -3.50 -15.34
CA ALA A 114 -28.37 -3.18 -14.00
C ALA A 114 -26.95 -3.75 -13.76
N ILE A 115 -26.62 -4.91 -14.34
CA ILE A 115 -25.26 -5.48 -14.30
C ILE A 115 -24.26 -4.59 -15.04
N GLN A 116 -24.66 -4.09 -16.21
CA GLN A 116 -23.81 -3.25 -17.05
C GLN A 116 -23.85 -1.76 -16.67
N TYR A 117 -24.58 -1.40 -15.63
CA TYR A 117 -24.67 -0.02 -15.18
C TYR A 117 -23.32 0.45 -14.61
N ASN A 118 -22.79 1.54 -15.18
CA ASN A 118 -21.60 2.19 -14.67
C ASN A 118 -21.96 3.00 -13.43
N ILE A 119 -21.34 2.63 -12.31
CA ILE A 119 -21.53 3.28 -11.01
C ILE A 119 -21.08 4.75 -11.10
N LYS A 120 -21.99 5.68 -10.80
CA LYS A 120 -21.69 7.13 -10.78
C LYS A 120 -21.14 7.55 -9.41
N ASP A 121 -20.53 8.73 -9.34
CA ASP A 121 -19.95 9.26 -8.09
C ASP A 121 -20.98 9.32 -6.94
N LYS A 122 -22.21 9.77 -7.23
CA LYS A 122 -23.30 9.81 -6.24
C LYS A 122 -23.66 8.42 -5.70
N ASP A 123 -23.56 7.39 -6.55
CA ASP A 123 -23.83 6.01 -6.16
C ASP A 123 -22.69 5.48 -5.27
N ILE A 124 -21.44 5.86 -5.55
CA ILE A 124 -20.27 5.53 -4.72
C ILE A 124 -20.44 6.12 -3.32
N ASP A 125 -20.84 7.39 -3.21
CA ASP A 125 -21.09 8.03 -1.92
C ASP A 125 -22.17 7.31 -1.13
N HIS A 126 -23.26 6.88 -1.79
CA HIS A 126 -24.30 6.09 -1.16
C HIS A 126 -23.78 4.74 -0.65
N ILE A 127 -23.00 4.03 -1.46
CA ILE A 127 -22.39 2.75 -1.09
C ILE A 127 -21.46 2.92 0.12
N ILE A 128 -20.67 4.00 0.16
CA ILE A 128 -19.77 4.29 1.28
C ILE A 128 -20.57 4.59 2.55
N LYS A 129 -21.63 5.42 2.47
CA LYS A 129 -22.51 5.73 3.61
C LYS A 129 -23.14 4.46 4.18
N GLU A 130 -23.70 3.60 3.34
CA GLU A 130 -24.32 2.34 3.77
C GLU A 130 -23.30 1.37 4.38
N LYS A 131 -22.11 1.22 3.79
CA LYS A 131 -21.05 0.36 4.34
C LYS A 131 -20.46 0.89 5.64
N THR A 132 -20.43 2.20 5.83
CA THR A 132 -19.92 2.83 7.06
C THR A 132 -20.95 2.82 8.19
N LYS A 133 -22.25 2.91 7.89
CA LYS A 133 -23.37 2.89 8.86
C LYS A 133 -23.27 1.77 9.90
N PHE A 134 -22.91 0.55 9.46
CA PHE A 134 -22.84 -0.63 10.33
C PHE A 134 -21.43 -1.02 10.75
N ARG A 135 -20.44 -0.19 10.42
CA ARG A 135 -19.03 -0.50 10.65
C ARG A 135 -18.52 0.33 11.84
N LYS A 136 -18.19 -0.35 12.94
CA LYS A 136 -17.70 0.28 14.16
C LYS A 136 -16.31 0.91 14.00
N ASN A 137 -15.44 0.29 13.20
CA ASN A 137 -14.04 0.71 13.08
C ASN A 137 -13.75 1.30 11.70
N PRO A 138 -13.13 2.49 11.62
CA PRO A 138 -12.71 3.07 10.35
C PRO A 138 -11.64 2.19 9.68
N PHE A 139 -11.58 2.18 8.35
CA PHE A 139 -10.52 1.47 7.63
C PHE A 139 -9.18 2.21 7.72
N ASN A 140 -9.23 3.53 7.64
CA ASN A 140 -8.06 4.39 7.71
C ASN A 140 -8.20 5.36 8.90
N TYR A 141 -7.54 5.00 10.01
CA TYR A 141 -7.51 5.82 11.22
C TYR A 141 -6.91 7.21 10.96
N ALA A 142 -5.89 7.31 10.09
CA ALA A 142 -5.26 8.58 9.75
C ALA A 142 -6.23 9.53 9.02
N MET A 143 -6.97 9.03 8.03
CA MET A 143 -7.96 9.84 7.30
C MET A 143 -9.12 10.30 8.20
N LYS A 144 -9.58 9.43 9.11
CA LYS A 144 -10.61 9.83 10.07
C LYS A 144 -10.08 10.83 11.09
N LYS A 145 -8.82 10.68 11.53
CA LYS A 145 -8.13 11.63 12.40
C LYS A 145 -8.00 13.01 11.74
N THR A 146 -7.57 13.08 10.48
CA THR A 146 -7.45 14.36 9.76
C THR A 146 -8.81 15.02 9.55
N THR A 147 -9.86 14.24 9.28
CA THR A 147 -11.23 14.75 9.15
C THR A 147 -11.74 15.32 10.47
N LEU A 148 -11.55 14.60 11.59
CA LEU A 148 -11.95 15.07 12.92
C LEU A 148 -11.14 16.30 13.36
N LEU A 149 -9.84 16.35 13.06
CA LEU A 149 -9.01 17.54 13.30
C LEU A 149 -9.53 18.77 12.57
N LYS A 150 -9.91 18.61 11.29
CA LYS A 150 -10.52 19.70 10.51
C LYS A 150 -11.88 20.12 11.08
N GLN A 151 -12.71 19.17 11.52
CA GLN A 151 -14.00 19.47 12.15
C GLN A 151 -13.84 20.21 13.47
N LYS A 152 -12.85 19.82 14.28
CA LYS A 152 -12.48 20.51 15.52
C LYS A 152 -12.11 21.96 15.24
N GLU A 153 -11.21 22.20 14.29
CA GLU A 153 -10.79 23.55 13.91
C GLU A 153 -11.98 24.42 13.46
N MET A 154 -12.91 23.87 12.68
CA MET A 154 -14.12 24.58 12.28
C MET A 154 -15.05 24.89 13.48
N ALA A 155 -15.20 23.97 14.42
CA ALA A 155 -16.03 24.16 15.62
C ALA A 155 -15.40 25.20 16.57
N GLU A 156 -14.07 25.22 16.70
CA GLU A 156 -13.32 26.22 17.46
C GLU A 156 -13.48 27.61 16.86
N VAL A 157 -13.41 27.74 15.53
CA VAL A 157 -13.64 29.01 14.82
C VAL A 157 -15.09 29.50 14.99
N GLN A 158 -16.06 28.59 15.03
CA GLN A 158 -17.47 28.93 15.27
C GLN A 158 -17.78 29.25 16.75
N GLY A 159 -16.85 28.98 17.67
CA GLY A 159 -17.05 29.19 19.11
C GLY A 159 -17.96 28.16 19.78
N ASP A 160 -18.25 27.02 19.13
CA ASP A 160 -19.03 25.93 19.73
C ASP A 160 -18.13 25.02 20.58
N GLY A 161 -18.02 25.36 21.86
CA GLY A 161 -17.21 24.62 22.82
C GLY A 161 -17.73 23.21 23.13
N ASP A 162 -19.02 22.96 22.97
CA ASP A 162 -19.61 21.64 23.27
C ASP A 162 -19.35 20.65 22.13
N GLU A 163 -19.47 21.10 20.89
CA GLU A 163 -19.10 20.27 19.74
C GLU A 163 -17.60 19.99 19.69
N THR A 164 -16.78 20.98 20.07
CA THR A 164 -15.32 20.83 20.20
C THR A 164 -14.96 19.73 21.21
N LYS A 165 -15.63 19.68 22.37
CA LYS A 165 -15.43 18.62 23.38
C LYS A 165 -15.83 17.25 22.83
N ARG A 166 -16.98 17.14 22.15
CA ARG A 166 -17.41 15.88 21.53
C ARG A 166 -16.41 15.37 20.51
N ILE A 167 -15.89 16.24 19.64
CA ILE A 167 -14.90 15.87 18.63
C ILE A 167 -13.57 15.45 19.29
N ASN A 168 -13.13 16.13 20.36
CA ASN A 168 -11.96 15.72 21.12
C ASN A 168 -12.15 14.32 21.73
N SER A 169 -13.28 14.03 22.38
CA SER A 169 -13.55 12.68 22.90
C SER A 169 -13.52 11.61 21.81
N GLN A 170 -14.08 11.92 20.62
CA GLN A 170 -14.00 11.01 19.47
C GLN A 170 -12.57 10.82 18.94
N LEU A 171 -11.72 11.85 19.03
CA LEU A 171 -10.32 11.79 18.63
C LEU A 171 -9.53 10.90 19.59
N ASP A 172 -9.73 11.08 20.89
CA ASP A 172 -9.08 10.30 21.95
C ASP A 172 -9.45 8.82 21.86
N GLU A 173 -10.74 8.50 21.73
CA GLU A 173 -11.21 7.11 21.52
C GLU A 173 -10.59 6.47 20.26
N LEU A 174 -10.38 7.28 19.22
CA LEU A 174 -9.82 6.81 17.96
C LEU A 174 -8.32 6.54 18.09
N GLU A 175 -7.60 7.37 18.83
CA GLU A 175 -6.18 7.17 19.16
C GLU A 175 -5.97 5.98 20.09
N GLU A 176 -6.77 5.85 21.15
CA GLU A 176 -6.70 4.72 22.09
C GLU A 176 -6.94 3.38 21.37
N ARG A 177 -7.94 3.31 20.48
CA ARG A 177 -8.16 2.10 19.66
C ARG A 177 -7.02 1.84 18.69
N ALA A 178 -6.42 2.88 18.11
CA ALA A 178 -5.29 2.73 17.21
C ALA A 178 -4.06 2.18 17.94
N THR A 179 -3.75 2.70 19.13
CA THR A 179 -2.63 2.22 19.96
C THR A 179 -2.87 0.80 20.46
N HIS A 180 -4.10 0.44 20.84
CA HIS A 180 -4.44 -0.92 21.23
C HIS A 180 -4.24 -1.94 20.09
N LEU A 181 -4.67 -1.61 18.87
CA LEU A 181 -4.44 -2.46 17.70
C LEU A 181 -2.97 -2.55 17.32
N ASP A 182 -2.22 -1.46 17.45
CA ASP A 182 -0.77 -1.46 17.20
C ASP A 182 -0.04 -2.33 18.24
N LYS A 183 -0.43 -2.25 19.50
CA LYS A 183 0.08 -3.11 20.58
C LYS A 183 -0.17 -4.60 20.27
N GLN A 184 -1.39 -4.99 19.91
CA GLN A 184 -1.69 -6.38 19.52
C GLN A 184 -0.87 -6.86 18.31
N ARG A 185 -0.61 -5.99 17.33
CA ARG A 185 0.26 -6.34 16.20
C ARG A 185 1.72 -6.49 16.64
N GLN A 186 2.15 -5.64 17.56
CA GLN A 186 3.51 -5.62 18.08
C GLN A 186 3.79 -6.73 19.11
N GLU A 187 2.77 -7.34 19.72
CA GLU A 187 2.96 -8.46 20.66
C GLU A 187 3.80 -9.60 20.05
N ASN A 188 3.53 -9.96 18.79
CA ASN A 188 4.31 -10.98 18.06
C ASN A 188 5.67 -10.47 17.55
N ILE A 189 5.88 -9.16 17.50
CA ILE A 189 7.07 -8.51 16.91
C ILE A 189 8.03 -8.00 18.01
N ALA A 190 7.58 -7.89 19.26
CA ALA A 190 8.32 -7.33 20.38
C ALA A 190 9.67 -8.06 20.60
N GLY A 191 9.67 -9.39 20.46
CA GLY A 191 10.89 -10.19 20.52
C GLY A 191 11.88 -9.86 19.39
N ILE A 192 11.39 -9.63 18.18
CA ILE A 192 12.22 -9.33 17.00
C ILE A 192 12.84 -7.93 17.11
N THR A 193 12.11 -6.94 17.64
CA THR A 193 12.65 -5.59 17.88
C THR A 193 13.80 -5.58 18.88
N TYR A 194 13.69 -6.34 19.98
CA TYR A 194 14.76 -6.44 20.98
C TYR A 194 16.02 -7.14 20.40
N ILE A 195 15.82 -8.21 19.63
CA ILE A 195 16.92 -8.93 18.96
C ILE A 195 17.63 -8.02 17.95
N ASN A 196 16.87 -7.28 17.13
CA ASN A 196 17.43 -6.37 16.14
C ASN A 196 18.16 -5.19 16.77
N GLU A 197 17.64 -4.63 17.87
CA GLU A 197 18.30 -3.56 18.62
C GLU A 197 19.63 -4.02 19.22
N ARG A 198 19.68 -5.25 19.74
CA ARG A 198 20.90 -5.89 20.24
C ARG A 198 21.92 -6.21 19.14
N ILE A 199 21.47 -6.69 17.98
CA ILE A 199 22.35 -6.90 16.82
C ILE A 199 22.94 -5.56 16.35
N LYS A 200 22.11 -4.51 16.32
CA LYS A 200 22.53 -3.18 15.90
C LYS A 200 23.58 -2.58 16.85
N SER A 201 23.39 -2.70 18.17
CA SER A 201 24.37 -2.21 19.15
C SER A 201 25.67 -3.03 19.12
N HIS A 202 25.57 -4.34 18.96
CA HIS A 202 26.74 -5.20 18.84
C HIS A 202 27.54 -4.94 17.55
N ASN A 203 26.87 -4.68 16.43
CA ASN A 203 27.54 -4.29 15.18
C ASN A 203 28.23 -2.93 15.32
N LEU A 204 27.60 -1.96 16.00
CA LEU A 204 28.20 -0.65 16.27
C LEU A 204 29.49 -0.80 17.11
N LEU A 205 29.45 -1.58 18.20
CA LEU A 205 30.62 -1.86 19.03
C LEU A 205 31.75 -2.53 18.24
N LYS A 206 31.40 -3.49 17.36
CA LYS A 206 32.38 -4.13 16.48
C LYS A 206 33.01 -3.16 15.49
N GLU A 207 32.22 -2.25 14.91
CA GLU A 207 32.75 -1.21 14.02
C GLU A 207 33.70 -0.25 14.76
N GLU A 208 33.37 0.13 15.99
CA GLU A 208 34.24 0.96 16.83
C GLU A 208 35.55 0.25 17.16
N ALA A 209 35.49 -1.03 17.57
CA ALA A 209 36.68 -1.84 17.83
C ALA A 209 37.57 -1.98 16.57
N CYS A 210 36.99 -2.27 15.41
CA CYS A 210 37.75 -2.33 14.15
C CYS A 210 38.40 -0.97 13.79
N LYS A 211 37.73 0.16 14.06
CA LYS A 211 38.30 1.50 13.83
C LYS A 211 39.48 1.77 14.76
N GLU A 212 39.43 1.31 16.00
CA GLU A 212 40.54 1.45 16.95
C GLU A 212 41.73 0.57 16.57
N GLU A 213 41.50 -0.69 16.21
CA GLU A 213 42.55 -1.57 15.68
C GLU A 213 43.22 -0.97 14.43
N TRP A 214 42.43 -0.39 13.52
CA TRP A 214 42.96 0.31 12.34
C TRP A 214 43.83 1.52 12.71
N LYS A 215 43.44 2.29 13.74
CA LYS A 215 44.23 3.43 14.23
C LYS A 215 45.54 2.97 14.87
N VAL A 216 45.53 1.84 15.59
CA VAL A 216 46.74 1.25 16.21
C VAL A 216 47.67 0.71 15.13
N LEU A 217 47.15 -0.04 14.16
CA LEU A 217 47.94 -0.59 13.04
C LEU A 217 48.59 0.50 12.18
N ARG A 218 47.94 1.67 12.06
CA ARG A 218 48.50 2.83 11.35
C ARG A 218 49.67 3.49 12.09
N LYS A 219 49.75 3.34 13.42
CA LYS A 219 50.81 3.91 14.27
C LYS A 219 51.97 2.94 14.50
N THR A 220 51.75 1.63 14.42
CA THR A 220 52.82 0.64 14.54
C THR A 220 53.72 0.68 13.30
N VAL A 221 55.02 0.90 13.51
CA VAL A 221 56.05 0.83 12.46
C VAL A 221 56.16 -0.63 11.99
N ALA A 222 56.23 -0.83 10.67
CA ALA A 222 56.18 -2.15 10.04
C ALA A 222 57.29 -3.09 10.57
N ASP A 223 56.88 -4.21 11.15
CA ASP A 223 57.76 -5.28 11.61
C ASP A 223 58.54 -5.87 10.41
N PRO A 224 59.89 -6.02 10.50
CA PRO A 224 60.72 -6.57 9.43
C PRO A 224 60.32 -7.97 8.93
N PHE A 225 59.50 -8.72 9.67
CA PHE A 225 59.00 -10.04 9.26
C PHE A 225 57.55 -10.02 8.74
N THR A 226 56.87 -8.88 8.71
CA THR A 226 55.51 -8.78 8.15
C THR A 226 55.56 -8.65 6.62
N ARG A 227 54.83 -9.53 5.92
CA ARG A 227 54.76 -9.52 4.45
C ARG A 227 54.18 -8.18 3.95
N ARG A 228 55.00 -7.40 3.25
CA ARG A 228 54.60 -6.13 2.62
C ARG A 228 53.56 -6.40 1.54
N ARG A 229 52.45 -5.64 1.54
CA ARG A 229 51.41 -5.77 0.51
C ARG A 229 51.88 -5.09 -0.79
N CYS A 230 52.32 -5.90 -1.75
CA CYS A 230 52.64 -5.46 -3.11
C CYS A 230 51.36 -5.40 -3.95
N LYS A 231 50.61 -4.31 -3.86
CA LYS A 231 49.59 -4.02 -4.89
C LYS A 231 50.26 -3.23 -6.02
N PRO A 232 50.07 -3.60 -7.29
CA PRO A 232 50.60 -2.83 -8.41
C PRO A 232 49.98 -1.43 -8.42
N VAL A 233 50.82 -0.41 -8.61
CA VAL A 233 50.37 0.98 -8.83
C VAL A 233 50.30 1.15 -10.35
N LEU A 234 49.13 1.52 -10.87
CA LEU A 234 48.99 1.90 -12.27
C LEU A 234 49.69 3.25 -12.46
N VAL A 235 50.80 3.25 -13.20
CA VAL A 235 51.49 4.46 -13.61
C VAL A 235 50.95 4.84 -14.99
N SER A 236 50.22 5.94 -15.07
CA SER A 236 49.96 6.61 -16.35
C SER A 236 51.15 7.51 -16.65
N ASN A 237 51.81 7.31 -17.80
CA ASN A 237 52.93 8.17 -18.21
C ASN A 237 52.42 9.59 -18.51
N ALA A 238 52.55 10.51 -17.55
CA ALA A 238 52.45 11.95 -17.83
C ALA A 238 53.84 12.46 -18.23
N GLU A 239 53.89 13.30 -19.27
CA GLU A 239 55.12 13.69 -19.97
C GLU A 239 56.12 14.54 -19.14
N ASP A 240 55.73 15.02 -17.95
CA ASP A 240 56.50 16.01 -17.19
C ASP A 240 57.40 15.45 -16.08
N GLY A 241 57.54 14.13 -15.91
CA GLY A 241 58.54 13.53 -15.01
C GLY A 241 58.41 13.83 -13.50
N GLU A 242 57.57 14.80 -13.09
CA GLU A 242 57.25 15.11 -11.69
C GLU A 242 56.52 13.95 -11.00
N GLN A 243 55.68 13.23 -11.75
CA GLN A 243 54.99 12.05 -11.24
C GLN A 243 55.97 10.92 -10.93
N THR A 244 57.03 10.78 -11.73
CA THR A 244 58.09 9.79 -11.51
C THR A 244 58.89 10.11 -10.26
N GLN A 245 59.20 11.40 -10.01
CA GLN A 245 59.89 11.83 -8.79
C GLN A 245 59.01 11.71 -7.54
N ARG A 246 57.71 12.02 -7.63
CA ARG A 246 56.74 11.76 -6.55
C ARG A 246 56.60 10.28 -6.26
N LEU A 247 56.58 9.43 -7.30
CA LEU A 247 56.60 7.98 -7.16
C LEU A 247 57.88 7.51 -6.47
N LEU A 248 59.06 8.00 -6.87
CA LEU A 248 60.31 7.67 -6.20
C LEU A 248 60.31 8.12 -4.73
N GLN A 249 59.84 9.33 -4.41
CA GLN A 249 59.73 9.80 -3.03
C GLN A 249 58.71 9.01 -2.21
N GLU A 250 57.60 8.58 -2.82
CA GLU A 250 56.58 7.76 -2.15
C GLU A 250 57.02 6.30 -2.01
N MET A 251 57.82 5.79 -2.94
CA MET A 251 58.50 4.49 -2.83
C MET A 251 59.59 4.53 -1.75
N ASP A 252 60.38 5.61 -1.68
CA ASP A 252 61.42 5.79 -0.68
C ASP A 252 60.83 5.93 0.74
N LYS A 253 59.75 6.72 0.88
CA LYS A 253 58.95 6.77 2.12
C LYS A 253 58.31 5.44 2.50
N ARG A 254 57.90 4.62 1.53
CA ARG A 254 57.25 3.32 1.80
C ARG A 254 58.23 2.19 2.09
N TYR A 255 59.46 2.24 1.56
CA TYR A 255 60.37 1.10 1.54
C TYR A 255 61.75 1.32 2.17
N GLY A 256 62.18 2.57 2.41
CA GLY A 256 63.46 2.91 3.05
C GLY A 256 64.67 2.74 2.12
N GLY A 257 65.22 3.85 1.62
CA GLY A 257 66.12 3.90 0.47
C GLY A 257 67.52 3.30 0.58
N ASN A 258 67.94 2.66 -0.52
CA ASN A 258 69.26 2.81 -1.13
C ASN A 258 69.31 2.04 -2.47
N VAL A 259 68.62 2.53 -3.51
CA VAL A 259 68.78 2.02 -4.88
C VAL A 259 68.79 3.21 -5.84
N SER A 260 69.92 3.44 -6.52
CA SER A 260 70.06 4.42 -7.59
C SER A 260 69.53 3.83 -8.90
N TYR A 261 68.68 4.57 -9.62
CA TYR A 261 68.17 4.17 -10.93
C TYR A 261 68.64 5.16 -12.01
N ASP A 262 69.31 4.66 -13.05
CA ASP A 262 69.67 5.46 -14.24
C ASP A 262 68.45 5.69 -15.13
N ILE A 263 68.14 6.94 -15.44
CA ILE A 263 67.02 7.34 -16.31
C ILE A 263 67.55 7.72 -17.69
N PRO A 264 67.14 7.07 -18.80
CA PRO A 264 67.52 7.48 -20.15
C PRO A 264 66.79 8.75 -20.58
N LYS A 265 67.50 9.74 -21.14
CA LYS A 265 66.89 10.97 -21.69
C LYS A 265 66.36 10.73 -23.11
N GLY A 266 65.04 10.79 -23.29
CA GLY A 266 64.36 10.79 -24.59
C GLY A 266 64.14 12.20 -25.15
N ASN A 267 64.30 12.36 -26.47
CA ASN A 267 64.25 13.62 -27.21
C ASN A 267 62.87 14.29 -27.25
N LYS A 268 62.87 15.63 -27.20
CA LYS A 268 61.68 16.50 -27.34
C LYS A 268 61.14 16.49 -28.78
N VAL A 269 59.82 16.33 -28.91
CA VAL A 269 59.06 16.76 -30.10
C VAL A 269 57.93 17.68 -29.62
N ASN A 270 57.90 18.89 -30.18
CA ASN A 270 56.99 19.98 -29.80
C ASN A 270 55.53 19.72 -30.26
N LYS A 271 54.56 20.03 -29.39
CA LYS A 271 53.23 20.45 -29.84
C LYS A 271 52.55 21.45 -28.90
N THR A 272 52.57 22.70 -29.36
CA THR A 272 51.66 23.85 -29.16
C THR A 272 50.67 23.83 -28.00
N THR A 273 50.87 24.82 -27.12
CA THR A 273 50.01 25.38 -26.09
C THR A 273 48.71 26.00 -26.61
N LYS A 274 47.65 25.92 -25.80
CA LYS A 274 46.66 26.99 -25.67
C LYS A 274 46.21 27.08 -24.20
N GLU A 275 46.58 28.19 -23.59
CA GLU A 275 46.32 28.56 -22.20
C GLU A 275 44.86 29.04 -22.03
N THR A 276 44.24 28.66 -20.91
CA THR A 276 43.37 29.57 -20.16
C THR A 276 43.62 29.36 -18.67
N SER A 277 44.06 30.44 -18.04
CA SER A 277 44.31 30.63 -16.61
C SER A 277 43.02 30.59 -15.79
N ASP A 278 43.02 29.90 -14.66
CA ASP A 278 42.07 30.19 -13.58
C ASP A 278 42.79 30.36 -12.25
N LYS A 279 42.56 31.53 -11.66
CA LYS A 279 43.00 31.98 -10.36
C LYS A 279 42.13 31.33 -9.28
N GLU A 280 42.75 31.05 -8.14
CA GLU A 280 42.10 30.61 -6.92
C GLU A 280 41.04 31.63 -6.45
N SER A 281 39.79 31.19 -6.30
CA SER A 281 38.72 31.96 -5.63
C SER A 281 38.15 31.13 -4.47
N SER A 282 38.39 31.62 -3.25
CA SER A 282 38.00 31.01 -1.98
C SER A 282 36.64 31.52 -1.50
N ASP A 283 35.55 31.21 -2.21
CA ASP A 283 34.20 31.55 -1.76
C ASP A 283 33.25 30.35 -1.87
N LEU A 284 32.56 30.03 -0.77
CA LEU A 284 31.76 28.81 -0.59
C LEU A 284 30.30 28.99 -1.01
N PHE A 285 29.92 30.18 -1.51
CA PHE A 285 28.54 30.51 -1.91
C PHE A 285 28.28 30.48 -3.42
N ASP A 286 29.30 30.34 -4.26
CA ASP A 286 29.16 30.27 -5.74
C ASP A 286 28.74 28.88 -6.27
N ALA A 287 28.56 27.89 -5.40
CA ALA A 287 28.22 26.52 -5.82
C ALA A 287 26.76 26.32 -6.30
N HIS A 288 25.95 27.39 -6.33
CA HIS A 288 24.53 27.31 -6.64
C HIS A 288 24.05 28.23 -7.77
N ASP A 289 24.94 28.92 -8.48
CA ASP A 289 24.56 29.73 -9.63
C ASP A 289 24.99 29.05 -10.93
N PHE A 290 24.16 28.11 -11.40
CA PHE A 290 24.32 27.51 -12.72
C PHE A 290 23.05 27.73 -13.55
N ASP A 291 23.20 28.51 -14.62
CA ASP A 291 22.17 28.76 -15.62
C ASP A 291 21.98 27.52 -16.50
N ILE A 292 20.94 26.72 -16.23
CA ILE A 292 20.63 25.51 -17.01
C ILE A 292 19.83 25.90 -18.26
N LYS A 293 20.51 25.99 -19.42
CA LYS A 293 19.85 26.07 -20.73
C LYS A 293 19.39 24.68 -21.18
N LEU A 294 18.09 24.42 -21.07
CA LEU A 294 17.43 23.20 -21.57
C LEU A 294 16.96 23.41 -23.01
N ASP A 295 17.73 22.92 -23.98
CA ASP A 295 17.26 22.79 -25.37
C ASP A 295 16.45 21.49 -25.52
N LEU A 296 15.13 21.63 -25.56
CA LEU A 296 14.19 20.53 -25.77
C LEU A 296 13.97 20.32 -27.28
N GLN A 297 14.73 19.41 -27.89
CA GLN A 297 14.46 18.95 -29.25
C GLN A 297 13.39 17.86 -29.23
N MET A 298 12.23 18.16 -29.81
CA MET A 298 11.06 17.28 -29.86
C MET A 298 10.99 16.57 -31.23
N PRO A 299 11.14 15.24 -31.34
CA PRO A 299 10.96 14.53 -32.60
C PRO A 299 9.48 14.23 -32.88
N SER A 300 9.05 14.49 -34.10
CA SER A 300 7.70 14.20 -34.60
C SER A 300 7.41 12.70 -34.70
N ALA A 301 6.13 12.37 -34.56
CA ALA A 301 5.55 11.03 -34.49
C ALA A 301 5.82 10.13 -35.71
N GLU A 302 5.87 8.81 -35.48
CA GLU A 302 5.06 7.82 -36.19
C GLU A 302 4.95 6.49 -35.43
N ARG A 303 3.82 5.79 -35.64
CA ARG A 303 3.31 4.62 -34.90
C ARG A 303 3.96 3.31 -35.36
N SER A 304 4.30 2.39 -34.44
CA SER A 304 4.13 0.93 -34.64
C SER A 304 4.26 0.15 -33.32
N LEU A 305 3.83 -1.11 -33.38
CA LEU A 305 3.31 -2.00 -32.34
C LEU A 305 4.40 -2.74 -31.52
N VAL A 306 3.95 -3.29 -30.38
CA VAL A 306 4.53 -4.39 -29.58
C VAL A 306 5.72 -4.05 -28.67
N ALA A 307 5.46 -4.05 -27.36
CA ALA A 307 6.51 -4.01 -26.34
C ALA A 307 6.96 -5.46 -25.97
N PRO A 308 8.26 -5.79 -26.03
CA PRO A 308 8.77 -7.01 -25.42
C PRO A 308 8.84 -6.85 -23.90
N LYS A 309 8.37 -7.86 -23.17
CA LYS A 309 8.52 -7.97 -21.72
C LYS A 309 10.00 -8.15 -21.35
N ALA A 310 10.55 -7.21 -20.59
CA ALA A 310 11.79 -7.41 -19.86
C ALA A 310 11.48 -8.07 -18.50
N ASN A 311 11.95 -9.31 -18.32
CA ASN A 311 11.97 -10.00 -17.03
C ASN A 311 12.95 -9.31 -16.08
N THR A 312 12.43 -8.61 -15.08
CA THR A 312 13.21 -8.26 -13.88
C THR A 312 13.00 -9.35 -12.82
N PRO A 313 14.07 -9.97 -12.29
CA PRO A 313 13.95 -10.97 -11.26
C PRO A 313 13.36 -10.37 -9.98
N THR A 314 12.30 -11.01 -9.51
CA THR A 314 11.65 -10.81 -8.21
C THR A 314 12.64 -11.05 -7.07
N THR A 315 13.09 -9.97 -6.42
CA THR A 315 13.59 -10.04 -5.05
C THR A 315 12.41 -9.78 -4.11
N SER A 316 11.86 -10.88 -3.59
CA SER A 316 10.95 -10.87 -2.45
C SER A 316 11.68 -10.28 -1.23
N SER A 317 11.43 -9.01 -0.95
CA SER A 317 11.69 -8.43 0.37
C SER A 317 10.35 -8.17 1.05
N ASP A 318 9.79 -9.25 1.59
CA ASP A 318 8.69 -9.22 2.55
C ASP A 318 9.25 -8.75 3.91
N ALA A 319 9.70 -7.50 3.96
CA ALA A 319 10.06 -6.82 5.19
C ALA A 319 8.88 -5.93 5.59
N PRO A 320 8.34 -6.06 6.82
CA PRO A 320 7.22 -5.23 7.24
C PRO A 320 7.69 -3.78 7.26
N ARG A 321 7.07 -2.94 6.43
CA ARG A 321 7.23 -1.48 6.46
C ARG A 321 6.82 -0.99 7.85
N ARG A 322 7.82 -0.86 8.72
CA ARG A 322 7.73 -0.27 10.07
C ARG A 322 6.95 1.03 9.97
N SER A 323 5.73 1.06 10.51
CA SER A 323 4.99 2.31 10.69
C SER A 323 5.79 3.16 11.66
N LEU A 324 6.43 4.20 11.14
CA LEU A 324 7.25 5.12 11.92
C LEU A 324 6.31 5.96 12.79
N ASN A 325 6.12 5.54 14.04
CA ASN A 325 5.34 6.31 15.00
C ASN A 325 6.13 7.58 15.38
N LEU A 326 5.58 8.75 15.05
CA LEU A 326 6.20 10.04 15.35
C LEU A 326 6.39 10.25 16.86
N ALA A 327 5.53 9.67 17.70
CA ALA A 327 5.67 9.77 19.15
C ALA A 327 6.92 9.06 19.65
N ASP A 328 7.21 7.85 19.14
CA ASP A 328 8.43 7.10 19.49
C ASP A 328 9.70 7.79 18.96
N TYR A 329 9.64 8.41 17.78
CA TYR A 329 10.74 9.20 17.25
C TYR A 329 11.04 10.42 18.12
N LYS A 330 10.01 11.19 18.49
CA LYS A 330 10.15 12.38 19.34
C LYS A 330 10.70 12.01 20.72
N LYS A 331 10.23 10.90 21.31
CA LYS A 331 10.73 10.39 22.60
C LYS A 331 12.17 9.90 22.53
N ARG A 332 12.57 9.18 21.46
CA ARG A 332 13.97 8.73 21.25
C ARG A 332 14.94 9.88 20.98
N ARG A 333 14.46 11.03 20.47
CA ARG A 333 15.28 12.20 20.16
C ARG A 333 15.18 13.30 21.24
N GLY A 334 14.45 13.07 22.33
CA GLY A 334 14.30 14.03 23.43
C GLY A 334 13.59 15.33 23.04
N LEU A 335 12.68 15.27 22.05
CA LEU A 335 11.86 16.43 21.64
C LEU A 335 10.58 16.57 22.49
N ILE A 336 10.28 15.60 23.35
CA ILE A 336 9.19 15.62 24.35
C ILE A 336 9.69 14.91 25.59
#